data_AF-A0A2D0IQ14-F1
#
_entry.id   AF-A0A2D0IQ14-F1
#
_cell.length_a   1.000
_cell.length_b   1.000
_cell.length_c   1.000
_cell.angle_alpha   90.00
_cell.angle_beta   90.00
_cell.angle_gamma   90.00
#
_symmetry.space_group_name_H-M   'P 1'
#
loop_
_entity.id
_entity.type
_entity.pdbx_description
1 polymer ?
#
loop_
_entity_poly.entity_id
_entity_poly.type
_entity_poly.pdbx_seq_one_letter_code
_entity_poly.pdbx_strand_id
1 'polypeptide(L)'
;MQREKLSALMDGEALDSEIVCLISEDALMQKQWERYHLIRDTLRGDVGEVLHLDIASQVAQALEKEPVHINPAVVPESQPKPETWQQMPFWHKLHPWVSQMTQVGVAACVSLAVIIGVQQYNSSGNEAETDIQFDNPVFNTLPVMGSASPVGLSVPAENDAFGGDLSMQIRESNKRIDAMLQQYELSRRINAEREQVLSEAGNTQPGEQRQQTQNK
;
A
#
# COMPACT_ATOMS: atom_id res chain seq x y z
N MET A 1 -6.71 -32.81 -1.67
CA MET A 1 -6.13 -31.68 -2.43
C MET A 1 -7.06 -31.19 -3.54
N GLN A 2 -7.49 -32.02 -4.51
CA GLN A 2 -8.35 -31.54 -5.61
C GLN A 2 -9.68 -30.92 -5.16
N ARG A 3 -10.39 -31.52 -4.18
CA ARG A 3 -11.64 -30.98 -3.64
C ARG A 3 -11.49 -29.64 -2.89
N GLU A 4 -10.32 -29.43 -2.29
CA GLU A 4 -9.99 -28.21 -1.57
C GLU A 4 -9.71 -27.09 -2.56
N LYS A 5 -8.91 -27.38 -3.60
CA LYS A 5 -8.72 -26.46 -4.73
C LYS A 5 -10.05 -26.09 -5.42
N LEU A 6 -10.96 -27.06 -5.59
CA LEU A 6 -12.31 -26.82 -6.13
C LEU A 6 -13.13 -25.88 -5.22
N SER A 7 -13.03 -26.03 -3.90
CA SER A 7 -13.69 -25.13 -2.94
C SER A 7 -13.09 -23.73 -3.02
N ALA A 8 -11.76 -23.62 -3.02
CA ALA A 8 -11.07 -22.34 -3.14
C ALA A 8 -11.39 -21.62 -4.46
N LEU A 9 -11.62 -22.37 -5.55
CA LEU A 9 -12.11 -21.83 -6.81
C LEU A 9 -13.55 -21.30 -6.70
N MET A 10 -14.44 -22.03 -6.01
CA MET A 10 -15.84 -21.65 -5.78
C MET A 10 -15.98 -20.38 -4.92
N ASP A 11 -15.05 -20.19 -3.99
CA ASP A 11 -14.96 -19.02 -3.11
C ASP A 11 -14.17 -17.86 -3.75
N GLY A 12 -13.52 -18.09 -4.90
CA GLY A 12 -12.73 -17.10 -5.62
C GLY A 12 -11.35 -16.80 -4.99
N GLU A 13 -10.92 -17.61 -4.02
CA GLU A 13 -9.63 -17.47 -3.34
C GLU A 13 -8.46 -18.01 -4.17
N ALA A 14 -8.71 -18.98 -5.05
CA ALA A 14 -7.70 -19.57 -5.93
C ALA A 14 -8.20 -19.69 -7.38
N LEU A 15 -7.54 -18.97 -8.29
CA LEU A 15 -7.77 -19.07 -9.73
C LEU A 15 -6.66 -19.92 -10.37
N ASP A 16 -6.81 -21.24 -10.27
CA ASP A 16 -5.90 -22.21 -10.87
C ASP A 16 -6.47 -22.69 -12.21
N SER A 17 -5.83 -22.29 -13.32
CA SER A 17 -6.25 -22.70 -14.67
C SER A 17 -6.22 -24.22 -14.87
N GLU A 18 -5.35 -24.92 -14.13
CA GLU A 18 -5.27 -26.38 -14.17
C GLU A 18 -6.58 -27.01 -13.66
N ILE A 19 -7.17 -26.44 -12.60
CA ILE A 19 -8.41 -26.95 -12.00
C ILE A 19 -9.60 -26.68 -12.91
N VAL A 20 -9.63 -25.54 -13.59
CA VAL A 20 -10.68 -25.26 -14.59
C VAL A 20 -10.62 -26.28 -15.73
N CYS A 21 -9.42 -26.62 -16.20
CA CYS A 21 -9.22 -27.66 -17.21
C CYS A 21 -9.69 -29.04 -16.70
N LEU A 22 -9.28 -29.42 -15.48
CA LEU A 22 -9.69 -30.66 -14.83
C LEU A 22 -11.20 -30.79 -14.66
N ILE A 23 -11.90 -29.71 -14.29
CA ILE A 23 -13.37 -29.70 -14.19
C ILE A 23 -14.00 -29.91 -15.57
N SER A 24 -13.43 -29.34 -16.64
CA SER A 24 -14.00 -29.51 -17.98
C SER A 24 -13.89 -30.94 -18.52
N GLU A 25 -12.88 -31.70 -18.09
CA GLU A 25 -12.62 -33.06 -18.57
C GLU A 25 -13.21 -34.17 -17.68
N ASP A 26 -13.29 -33.96 -16.36
CA ASP A 26 -13.73 -34.99 -15.40
C ASP A 26 -15.20 -34.83 -14.95
N ALA A 27 -16.03 -35.80 -15.32
CA ALA A 27 -17.43 -35.88 -14.91
C ALA A 27 -17.64 -35.93 -13.39
N LEU A 28 -16.72 -36.53 -12.62
CA LEU A 28 -16.81 -36.57 -11.16
C LEU A 28 -16.58 -35.18 -10.55
N MET A 29 -15.65 -34.40 -11.11
CA MET A 29 -15.41 -33.02 -10.67
C MET A 29 -16.57 -32.10 -11.03
N GLN A 30 -17.17 -32.26 -12.21
CA GLN A 30 -18.39 -31.53 -12.60
C GLN A 30 -19.54 -31.81 -11.63
N LYS A 31 -19.75 -33.08 -11.26
CA LYS A 31 -20.78 -33.46 -10.28
C LYS A 31 -20.50 -32.89 -8.89
N GLN A 32 -19.23 -32.80 -8.49
CA GLN A 32 -18.88 -32.18 -7.22
C GLN A 32 -19.12 -30.66 -7.23
N TRP A 33 -18.77 -29.99 -8.34
CA TRP A 33 -19.03 -28.57 -8.55
C TRP A 33 -20.53 -28.24 -8.50
N GLU A 34 -21.36 -29.03 -9.20
CA GLU A 34 -22.82 -28.94 -9.16
C GLU A 34 -23.35 -29.04 -7.72
N ARG A 35 -22.88 -30.05 -6.96
CA ARG A 35 -23.30 -30.25 -5.56
C ARG A 35 -22.91 -29.09 -4.66
N TYR A 36 -21.72 -28.51 -4.83
CA TYR A 36 -21.28 -27.38 -4.01
C TYR A 36 -22.14 -26.15 -4.25
N HIS A 37 -22.46 -25.84 -5.51
CA HIS A 37 -23.38 -24.75 -5.83
C HIS A 37 -24.79 -25.01 -5.32
N LEU A 38 -25.31 -26.23 -5.46
CA LEU A 38 -26.62 -26.58 -4.89
C LEU A 38 -26.66 -26.41 -3.37
N ILE A 39 -25.64 -26.85 -2.64
CA ILE A 39 -25.54 -26.63 -1.18
C ILE A 39 -25.48 -25.13 -0.86
N ARG A 40 -24.68 -24.37 -1.60
CA ARG A 40 -24.57 -22.92 -1.42
C ARG A 40 -25.91 -22.20 -1.62
N ASP A 41 -26.63 -22.55 -2.67
CA ASP A 41 -27.90 -21.92 -3.03
C ASP A 41 -28.99 -22.30 -2.01
N THR A 42 -29.04 -23.57 -1.59
CA THR A 42 -29.96 -24.01 -0.52
C THR A 42 -29.69 -23.33 0.82
N LEU A 43 -28.42 -23.12 1.19
CA LEU A 43 -28.06 -22.42 2.42
C LEU A 43 -28.42 -20.93 2.39
N ARG A 44 -28.39 -20.30 1.20
CA ARG A 44 -28.81 -18.90 1.02
C ARG A 44 -30.33 -18.73 0.91
N GLY A 45 -31.06 -19.81 0.68
CA GLY A 45 -32.48 -19.75 0.34
C GLY A 45 -32.73 -19.29 -1.10
N ASP A 46 -31.71 -19.35 -1.96
CA ASP A 46 -31.75 -18.97 -3.39
C ASP A 46 -32.30 -20.12 -4.26
N VAL A 47 -33.22 -20.92 -3.71
CA VAL A 47 -33.82 -22.07 -4.39
C VAL A 47 -35.33 -21.90 -4.50
N GLY A 48 -35.88 -22.23 -5.67
CA GLY A 48 -37.33 -22.23 -5.89
C GLY A 48 -38.04 -23.39 -5.19
N GLU A 49 -39.36 -23.38 -5.24
CA GLU A 49 -40.20 -24.48 -4.73
C GLU A 49 -39.95 -25.81 -5.49
N VAL A 50 -39.58 -25.71 -6.77
CA VAL A 50 -39.24 -26.86 -7.63
C VAL A 50 -37.78 -26.74 -8.06
N LEU A 51 -37.01 -27.81 -7.85
CA LEU A 51 -35.61 -27.90 -8.24
C LEU A 51 -35.47 -28.61 -9.59
N HIS A 52 -34.86 -27.93 -10.56
CA HIS A 52 -34.52 -28.50 -11.86
C HIS A 52 -33.02 -28.77 -11.91
N LEU A 53 -32.62 -30.05 -11.93
CA LEU A 53 -31.21 -30.47 -11.91
C LEU A 53 -30.62 -30.69 -13.31
N ASP A 54 -31.42 -30.52 -14.35
CA ASP A 54 -31.08 -30.81 -15.75
C ASP A 54 -30.85 -29.54 -16.59
N ILE A 55 -31.00 -28.34 -16.00
CA ILE A 55 -30.85 -27.06 -16.71
C ILE A 55 -29.50 -26.99 -17.44
N ALA A 56 -28.40 -27.28 -16.74
CA ALA A 56 -27.06 -27.21 -17.31
C ALA A 56 -26.90 -28.14 -18.53
N SER A 57 -27.51 -29.34 -18.49
CA SER A 57 -27.49 -30.27 -19.62
C SER A 57 -28.32 -29.81 -20.82
N GLN A 58 -29.50 -29.22 -20.56
CA GLN A 58 -30.34 -28.67 -21.62
C GLN A 58 -29.66 -27.47 -22.30
N VAL A 59 -29.01 -26.60 -21.51
CA VAL A 59 -28.24 -25.46 -22.03
C VAL A 59 -27.04 -25.93 -22.83
N ALA A 60 -26.27 -26.92 -22.35
CA ALA A 60 -25.15 -27.50 -23.10
C ALA A 60 -25.62 -28.05 -24.46
N GLN A 61 -26.73 -28.78 -24.50
CA GLN A 61 -27.29 -29.30 -25.74
C GLN A 61 -27.82 -28.20 -26.68
N ALA A 62 -28.32 -27.10 -26.15
CA ALA A 62 -28.74 -25.95 -26.94
C ALA A 62 -27.53 -25.23 -27.55
N LEU A 63 -26.44 -25.06 -26.78
CA LEU A 63 -25.19 -24.46 -27.23
C LEU A 63 -24.50 -25.29 -28.33
N GLU A 64 -24.54 -26.61 -28.24
CA GLU A 64 -24.03 -27.49 -29.31
C GLU A 64 -24.75 -27.29 -30.66
N LYS A 65 -26.01 -26.85 -30.63
CA LYS A 65 -26.81 -26.59 -31.83
C LYS A 65 -26.70 -25.15 -32.31
N GLU A 66 -26.02 -24.28 -31.56
CA GLU A 66 -25.87 -22.89 -31.92
C GLU A 66 -24.83 -22.74 -33.05
N PRO A 67 -25.19 -22.09 -34.17
CA PRO A 67 -24.20 -21.78 -35.20
C PRO A 67 -23.18 -20.76 -34.65
N VAL A 68 -21.89 -21.06 -34.79
CA VAL A 68 -20.82 -20.15 -34.36
C VAL A 68 -20.84 -18.89 -35.24
N HIS A 69 -21.46 -17.83 -34.72
CA HIS A 69 -21.43 -16.51 -35.34
C HIS A 69 -20.07 -15.85 -35.05
N ILE A 70 -19.05 -16.21 -35.83
CA ILE A 70 -17.83 -15.40 -35.85
C ILE A 70 -18.20 -14.09 -36.56
N ASN A 71 -18.46 -13.04 -35.79
CA ASN A 71 -18.62 -11.70 -36.32
C ASN A 71 -17.22 -11.08 -36.52
N PRO A 72 -16.69 -11.02 -37.76
CA PRO A 72 -15.37 -10.42 -38.02
C PRO A 72 -15.34 -8.90 -37.79
N ALA A 73 -16.49 -8.27 -37.51
CA ALA A 73 -16.59 -6.84 -37.23
C ALA A 73 -16.48 -6.50 -35.72
N VAL A 74 -16.26 -7.47 -34.84
CA VAL A 74 -15.86 -7.18 -33.46
C VAL A 74 -14.46 -6.58 -33.53
N VAL A 75 -14.39 -5.26 -33.41
CA VAL A 75 -13.13 -4.51 -33.29
C VAL A 75 -12.34 -5.19 -32.17
N PRO A 76 -11.17 -5.80 -32.46
CA PRO A 76 -10.34 -6.33 -31.40
C PRO A 76 -9.91 -5.12 -30.57
N GLU A 77 -10.41 -5.05 -29.33
CA GLU A 77 -9.91 -4.11 -28.33
C GLU A 77 -8.39 -4.21 -28.37
N SER A 78 -7.75 -3.13 -28.80
CA SER A 78 -6.31 -3.12 -29.05
C SER A 78 -5.63 -3.20 -27.70
N GLN A 79 -5.28 -4.41 -27.26
CA GLN A 79 -4.44 -4.58 -26.09
C GLN A 79 -3.14 -3.81 -26.32
N PRO A 80 -2.69 -3.00 -25.34
CA PRO A 80 -1.47 -2.22 -25.49
C PRO A 80 -0.30 -3.18 -25.62
N LYS A 81 0.23 -3.29 -26.84
CA LYS A 81 1.44 -4.07 -27.14
C LYS A 81 2.61 -3.51 -26.32
N PRO A 82 3.57 -4.34 -25.88
CA PRO A 82 4.66 -3.91 -24.99
C PRO A 82 5.46 -2.71 -25.54
N GLU A 83 5.51 -2.50 -26.85
CA GLU A 83 6.19 -1.36 -27.46
C GLU A 83 5.52 0.00 -27.19
N THR A 84 4.21 0.02 -26.92
CA THR A 84 3.50 1.26 -26.54
C THR A 84 3.80 1.72 -25.11
N TRP A 85 4.38 0.85 -24.27
CA TRP A 85 4.71 1.22 -22.89
C TRP A 85 5.83 2.27 -22.87
N GLN A 86 6.86 2.13 -23.70
CA GLN A 86 7.96 3.09 -23.80
C GLN A 86 7.49 4.50 -24.20
N GLN A 87 6.40 4.61 -24.96
CA GLN A 87 5.87 5.87 -25.43
C GLN A 87 4.97 6.57 -24.38
N MET A 88 4.67 5.92 -23.26
CA MET A 88 3.85 6.56 -22.24
C MET A 88 4.64 7.59 -21.42
N PRO A 89 4.05 8.77 -21.14
CA PRO A 89 4.73 9.87 -20.47
C PRO A 89 5.12 9.56 -19.01
N PHE A 90 4.56 8.51 -18.41
CA PHE A 90 4.92 8.08 -17.06
C PHE A 90 6.27 7.35 -16.99
N TRP A 91 6.67 6.59 -18.01
CA TRP A 91 7.97 5.89 -18.03
C TRP A 91 9.16 6.86 -18.05
N HIS A 92 8.98 8.00 -18.73
CA HIS A 92 9.97 9.08 -18.75
C HIS A 92 10.18 9.71 -17.36
N LYS A 93 9.17 9.66 -16.48
CA LYS A 93 9.29 10.15 -15.10
C LYS A 93 9.96 9.15 -14.15
N LEU A 94 9.95 7.85 -14.48
CA LEU A 94 10.54 6.79 -13.66
C LEU A 94 12.01 6.53 -14.01
N HIS A 95 12.42 6.77 -15.25
CA HIS A 95 13.80 6.59 -15.72
C HIS A 95 14.90 7.27 -14.86
N PRO A 96 14.74 8.51 -14.35
CA PRO A 96 15.77 9.15 -13.52
C PRO A 96 15.90 8.55 -12.11
N TRP A 97 14.88 7.84 -11.61
CA TRP A 97 14.95 7.17 -10.31
C TRP A 97 15.67 5.82 -10.41
N VAL A 98 15.50 5.12 -11.53
CA VAL A 98 16.19 3.83 -11.80
C VAL A 98 17.72 4.00 -11.80
N SER A 99 18.25 5.09 -12.38
CA SER A 99 19.71 5.31 -12.40
C SER A 99 20.31 5.51 -11.00
N GLN A 100 19.55 6.06 -10.06
CA GLN A 100 19.97 6.21 -8.66
C GLN A 100 19.94 4.87 -7.90
N MET A 101 18.96 4.01 -8.19
CA MET A 101 18.91 2.65 -7.61
C MET A 101 20.10 1.78 -8.03
N THR A 102 20.59 1.93 -9.27
CA THR A 102 21.76 1.16 -9.74
C THR A 102 23.03 1.53 -8.96
N GLN A 103 23.24 2.81 -8.65
CA GLN A 103 24.41 3.25 -7.86
C GLN A 103 24.33 2.75 -6.41
N VAL A 104 23.14 2.81 -5.81
CA VAL A 104 22.90 2.26 -4.46
C VAL A 104 23.08 0.74 -4.46
N GLY A 105 22.63 0.05 -5.50
CA GLY A 105 22.77 -1.41 -5.63
C GLY A 105 24.23 -1.87 -5.66
N VAL A 106 25.09 -1.20 -6.44
CA VAL A 106 26.52 -1.55 -6.50
C VAL A 106 27.20 -1.30 -5.15
N ALA A 107 26.96 -0.16 -4.51
CA ALA A 107 27.53 0.14 -3.20
C ALA A 107 27.05 -0.85 -2.13
N ALA A 108 25.76 -1.16 -2.09
CA ALA A 108 25.19 -2.10 -1.13
C ALA A 108 25.74 -3.53 -1.31
N CYS A 109 25.91 -4.00 -2.56
CA CYS A 109 26.51 -5.31 -2.82
C CYS A 109 27.97 -5.39 -2.35
N VAL A 110 28.76 -4.35 -2.59
CA VAL A 110 30.16 -4.30 -2.13
C VAL A 110 30.21 -4.25 -0.60
N SER A 111 29.35 -3.46 0.06
CA SER A 111 29.26 -3.41 1.53
C SER A 111 28.84 -4.76 2.13
N LEU A 112 27.84 -5.43 1.53
CA LEU A 112 27.39 -6.74 1.97
C LEU A 112 28.50 -7.80 1.82
N ALA A 113 29.22 -7.81 0.69
CA ALA A 113 30.34 -8.73 0.47
C ALA A 113 31.49 -8.51 1.48
N VAL A 114 31.77 -7.26 1.85
CA VAL A 114 32.79 -6.93 2.87
C VAL A 114 32.33 -7.39 4.26
N ILE A 115 31.08 -7.14 4.63
CA ILE A 115 30.53 -7.54 5.94
C ILE A 115 30.51 -9.08 6.07
N ILE A 116 29.98 -9.78 5.06
CA ILE A 116 29.97 -11.26 5.03
C ILE A 116 31.39 -11.80 4.99
N GLY A 117 32.29 -11.19 4.23
CA GLY A 117 33.69 -11.61 4.14
C GLY A 117 34.43 -11.51 5.48
N VAL A 118 34.24 -10.42 6.23
CA VAL A 118 34.85 -10.23 7.56
C VAL A 118 34.24 -11.18 8.60
N GLN A 119 32.95 -11.47 8.50
CA GLN A 119 32.28 -12.43 9.38
C GLN A 119 32.75 -13.86 9.06
N GLN A 120 32.82 -14.24 7.78
CA GLN A 120 33.28 -15.57 7.35
C GLN A 120 34.78 -15.80 7.63
N TYR A 121 35.60 -14.75 7.54
CA TYR A 121 37.01 -14.82 7.94
C TYR A 121 37.18 -15.08 9.45
N ASN A 122 36.34 -14.48 10.30
CA ASN A 122 36.36 -14.73 11.74
C ASN A 122 35.61 -16.01 12.16
N SER A 123 34.63 -16.47 11.37
CA SER A 123 33.84 -17.68 11.63
C SER A 123 34.49 -18.98 11.15
N SER A 124 35.61 -18.91 10.41
CA SER A 124 36.34 -20.12 9.97
C SER A 124 37.06 -20.87 11.12
N GLY A 125 36.81 -20.48 12.37
CA GLY A 125 37.36 -21.12 13.57
C GLY A 125 36.34 -21.74 14.54
N ASN A 126 35.02 -21.64 14.30
CA ASN A 126 34.02 -22.28 15.18
C ASN A 126 32.80 -22.72 14.38
N GLU A 127 32.59 -24.02 14.32
CA GLU A 127 31.45 -24.67 13.68
C GLU A 127 30.17 -24.52 14.53
N ALA A 128 29.07 -24.27 13.83
CA ALA A 128 27.67 -24.52 14.21
C ALA A 128 27.05 -23.70 15.38
N GLU A 129 26.33 -22.64 15.03
CA GLU A 129 24.88 -22.50 15.30
C GLU A 129 24.36 -21.22 14.63
N THR A 130 23.50 -21.38 13.63
CA THR A 130 22.80 -20.27 12.97
C THR A 130 21.60 -19.89 13.82
N ASP A 131 21.82 -19.13 14.89
CA ASP A 131 20.74 -18.40 15.57
C ASP A 131 20.77 -16.95 15.10
N ILE A 132 19.73 -16.55 14.35
CA ILE A 132 19.52 -15.15 13.97
C ILE A 132 18.90 -14.47 15.20
N GLN A 133 19.72 -14.25 16.23
CA GLN A 133 19.33 -13.44 17.37
C GLN A 133 19.71 -11.99 17.07
N PHE A 134 18.69 -11.16 16.85
CA PHE A 134 18.83 -9.70 16.83
C PHE A 134 19.24 -9.24 18.23
N ASP A 135 20.55 -9.21 18.49
CA ASP A 135 21.08 -8.71 19.75
C ASP A 135 20.97 -7.19 19.77
N ASN A 136 20.11 -6.67 20.65
CA ASN A 136 19.89 -5.24 20.83
C ASN A 136 21.19 -4.60 21.32
N PRO A 137 21.77 -3.63 20.60
CA PRO A 137 22.95 -2.94 21.08
C PRO A 137 22.59 -2.12 22.33
N VAL A 138 23.13 -2.52 23.48
CA VAL A 138 23.07 -1.72 24.71
C VAL A 138 23.87 -0.44 24.46
N PHE A 139 23.14 0.68 24.38
CA PHE A 139 23.71 2.01 24.28
C PHE A 139 24.56 2.32 25.52
N ASN A 140 25.88 2.41 25.33
CA ASN A 140 26.82 2.83 26.37
C ASN A 140 26.92 4.37 26.37
N THR A 141 26.28 5.01 27.34
CA THR A 141 26.11 6.48 27.43
C THR A 141 27.14 7.15 28.34
N LEU A 142 28.43 7.03 28.03
CA LEU A 142 29.46 7.86 28.66
C LEU A 142 30.18 8.69 27.60
N PRO A 143 30.03 10.03 27.60
CA PRO A 143 30.73 10.89 26.65
C PRO A 143 32.17 11.08 27.13
N VAL A 144 33.12 10.42 26.48
CA VAL A 144 34.52 10.83 26.57
C VAL A 144 34.74 11.98 25.60
N MET A 145 34.73 13.19 26.17
CA MET A 145 35.38 14.40 25.65
C MET A 145 34.77 15.02 24.38
N GLY A 146 33.71 15.83 24.54
CA GLY A 146 33.18 16.70 23.48
C GLY A 146 32.03 17.56 23.98
N SER A 147 32.09 18.87 23.74
CA SER A 147 31.20 19.93 24.24
C SER A 147 29.71 19.69 23.97
N ALA A 148 28.88 19.91 24.99
CA ALA A 148 27.43 19.96 24.88
C ALA A 148 26.98 21.06 23.91
N SER A 149 26.43 20.65 22.76
CA SER A 149 25.74 21.54 21.82
C SER A 149 24.23 21.33 21.96
N PRO A 150 23.44 22.41 22.17
CA PRO A 150 22.02 22.31 22.47
C PRO A 150 21.20 21.82 21.28
N VAL A 151 20.02 21.25 21.59
CA VAL A 151 19.05 20.70 20.64
C VAL A 151 18.55 21.81 19.70
N GLY A 152 19.19 21.89 18.55
CA GLY A 152 18.80 22.61 17.35
C GLY A 152 19.45 21.90 16.18
N LEU A 153 18.70 21.64 15.11
CA LEU A 153 19.14 20.84 13.95
C LEU A 153 20.27 21.57 13.19
N SER A 154 21.49 21.46 13.69
CA SER A 154 22.72 21.82 12.98
C SER A 154 23.69 20.66 13.12
N VAL A 155 23.79 19.84 12.09
CA VAL A 155 24.87 18.87 11.91
C VAL A 155 26.13 19.63 11.50
N PRO A 156 27.25 19.56 12.22
CA PRO A 156 28.55 19.72 11.62
C PRO A 156 29.10 18.32 11.33
N ALA A 157 28.97 17.87 10.09
CA ALA A 157 29.87 16.84 9.59
C ALA A 157 31.05 17.61 9.01
N GLU A 158 32.10 17.71 9.81
CA GLU A 158 33.45 18.01 9.37
C GLU A 158 33.87 16.98 8.31
N ASN A 159 33.70 17.35 7.04
CA ASN A 159 34.39 16.81 5.88
C ASN A 159 34.15 17.73 4.67
N ASP A 160 34.75 18.92 4.71
CA ASP A 160 34.79 19.84 3.56
C ASP A 160 35.96 19.45 2.64
N ALA A 161 35.73 18.43 1.81
CA ALA A 161 36.35 18.32 0.51
C ALA A 161 35.22 18.31 -0.52
N PHE A 162 34.97 19.46 -1.15
CA PHE A 162 33.93 19.77 -2.14
C PHE A 162 32.51 20.01 -1.58
N GLY A 163 32.12 21.28 -1.36
CA GLY A 163 30.69 21.63 -1.23
C GLY A 163 30.28 22.81 -0.34
N GLY A 164 31.17 23.73 0.06
CA GLY A 164 30.86 24.81 1.01
C GLY A 164 29.68 25.74 0.66
N ASP A 165 29.32 25.87 -0.61
CA ASP A 165 28.21 26.72 -1.06
C ASP A 165 26.83 26.08 -0.78
N LEU A 166 26.72 24.75 -0.98
CA LEU A 166 25.47 24.01 -0.73
C LEU A 166 25.16 23.93 0.77
N SER A 167 26.19 23.72 1.60
CA SER A 167 26.03 23.68 3.05
C SER A 167 25.67 25.06 3.62
N MET A 168 26.15 26.15 3.01
CA MET A 168 25.75 27.52 3.36
C MET A 168 24.29 27.80 2.98
N GLN A 169 23.86 27.41 1.77
CA GLN A 169 22.47 27.58 1.32
C GLN A 169 21.47 26.80 2.18
N ILE A 170 21.80 25.58 2.59
CA ILE A 170 20.96 24.76 3.48
C ILE A 170 20.82 25.43 4.85
N ARG A 171 21.88 26.04 5.39
CA ARG A 171 21.84 26.78 6.66
C ARG A 171 20.93 28.01 6.57
N GLU A 172 20.97 28.74 5.45
CA GLU A 172 20.06 29.87 5.23
C GLU A 172 18.61 29.43 5.05
N SER A 173 18.38 28.33 4.34
CA SER A 173 17.05 27.72 4.18
C SER A 173 16.45 27.34 5.54
N ASN A 174 17.23 26.65 6.37
CA ASN A 174 16.80 26.21 7.70
C ASN A 174 16.47 27.39 8.63
N LYS A 175 17.30 28.45 8.63
CA LYS A 175 17.02 29.68 9.39
C LYS A 175 15.70 30.34 8.98
N ARG A 176 15.35 30.29 7.69
CA ARG A 176 14.09 30.84 7.19
C ARG A 176 12.90 29.97 7.62
N ILE A 177 13.06 28.65 7.66
CA ILE A 177 12.01 27.72 8.12
C ILE A 177 11.69 27.93 9.59
N ASP A 178 12.72 28.11 10.44
CA ASP A 178 12.51 28.36 11.87
C ASP A 178 11.71 29.65 12.12
N ALA A 179 12.04 30.73 11.39
CA ALA A 179 11.29 31.98 11.47
C ALA A 179 9.85 31.85 10.95
N MET A 180 9.64 31.09 9.87
CA MET A 180 8.29 30.81 9.36
C MET A 180 7.46 30.02 10.37
N LEU A 181 8.05 29.04 11.07
CA LEU A 181 7.35 28.24 12.07
C LEU A 181 6.91 29.10 13.26
N GLN A 182 7.79 29.97 13.75
CA GLN A 182 7.47 30.93 14.82
C GLN A 182 6.31 31.86 14.41
N GLN A 183 6.35 32.38 13.18
CA GLN A 183 5.31 33.27 12.66
C GLN A 183 3.96 32.56 12.47
N TYR A 184 3.99 31.29 12.05
CA TYR A 184 2.79 30.47 11.88
C TYR A 184 2.07 30.25 13.21
N GLU A 185 2.80 29.93 14.29
CA GLU A 185 2.20 29.77 15.61
C GLU A 185 1.56 31.07 16.12
N LEU A 186 2.19 32.22 15.87
CA LEU A 186 1.64 33.52 16.27
C LEU A 186 0.35 33.84 15.50
N SER A 187 0.37 33.64 14.18
CA SER A 187 -0.80 33.89 13.32
C SER A 187 -1.98 33.01 13.69
N ARG A 188 -1.72 31.76 14.07
CA ARG A 188 -2.75 30.84 14.55
C ARG A 188 -3.41 31.34 15.84
N ARG A 189 -2.65 31.90 16.78
CA ARG A 189 -3.18 32.45 18.03
C ARG A 189 -4.01 33.70 17.79
N ILE A 190 -3.52 34.63 16.97
CA ILE A 190 -4.26 35.86 16.65
C ILE A 190 -5.57 35.53 15.94
N ASN A 191 -5.56 34.59 14.99
CA ASN A 191 -6.79 34.17 14.30
C ASN A 191 -7.76 33.45 15.24
N ALA A 192 -7.28 32.58 16.14
CA ALA A 192 -8.12 31.94 17.15
C ALA A 192 -8.74 32.95 18.14
N GLU A 193 -7.97 33.96 18.57
CA GLU A 193 -8.46 35.04 19.43
C GLU A 193 -9.48 35.93 18.70
N ARG A 194 -9.24 36.22 17.41
CA ARG A 194 -10.20 36.97 16.57
C ARG A 194 -11.53 36.23 16.42
N GLU A 195 -11.50 34.91 16.24
CA GLU A 195 -12.71 34.07 16.20
C GLU A 195 -13.45 34.06 17.55
N GLN A 196 -12.73 34.08 18.68
CA GLN A 196 -13.32 34.21 20.01
C GLN A 196 -13.97 35.59 20.23
N VAL A 197 -13.29 36.68 19.85
CA VAL A 197 -13.85 38.04 19.97
C VAL A 197 -15.07 38.23 19.06
N LEU A 198 -15.07 37.64 17.86
CA LEU A 198 -16.23 37.66 16.95
C LEU A 198 -17.43 36.86 17.49
N SER A 199 -17.19 35.80 18.26
CA SER A 199 -18.25 35.01 18.89
C SER A 199 -18.82 35.66 20.16
N GLU A 200 -18.02 36.42 20.91
CA GLU A 200 -18.51 37.22 22.05
C GLU A 200 -19.25 38.50 21.61
N ALA A 201 -18.84 39.13 20.50
CA ALA A 201 -19.51 40.32 19.95
C ALA A 201 -20.89 40.00 19.32
N GLY A 202 -21.21 38.73 19.08
CA GLY A 202 -22.52 38.29 18.57
C GLY A 202 -23.62 38.14 19.63
N ASN A 203 -23.32 38.33 20.93
CA ASN A 203 -24.26 38.03 22.03
C ASN A 203 -24.75 39.26 22.82
N THR A 204 -24.74 40.48 22.24
CA THR A 204 -25.19 41.69 22.96
C THR A 204 -26.36 42.42 22.26
N GLN A 205 -27.54 42.33 22.91
CA GLN A 205 -28.79 43.16 22.90
C GLN A 205 -29.94 42.91 21.88
N PRO A 206 -31.23 43.24 22.21
CA PRO A 206 -31.90 43.37 23.52
C PRO A 206 -33.27 42.64 23.60
N GLY A 207 -33.75 42.39 24.84
CA GLY A 207 -34.94 41.58 25.12
C GLY A 207 -36.30 42.25 24.86
N GLU A 208 -37.20 41.49 24.25
CA GLU A 208 -38.65 41.75 24.24
C GLU A 208 -39.33 41.05 25.44
N GLN A 209 -39.92 41.85 26.33
CA GLN A 209 -40.88 41.36 27.33
C GLN A 209 -42.25 41.13 26.68
N ARG A 210 -42.76 39.89 26.71
CA ARG A 210 -44.21 39.65 26.67
C ARG A 210 -44.66 38.61 27.69
N GLN A 211 -45.70 39.03 28.39
CA GLN A 211 -46.44 38.40 29.48
C GLN A 211 -47.01 37.03 29.12
N GLN A 212 -47.00 36.09 30.07
CA GLN A 212 -48.04 35.06 30.20
C GLN A 212 -48.41 34.84 31.68
N THR A 213 -49.60 35.35 32.01
CA THR A 213 -50.67 34.71 32.77
C THR A 213 -50.36 33.38 33.46
N GLN A 214 -50.47 33.35 34.80
CA GLN A 214 -50.56 32.12 35.59
C GLN A 214 -51.94 32.04 36.24
N ASN A 215 -52.68 30.98 35.90
CA ASN A 215 -53.93 30.58 36.54
C ASN A 215 -53.64 30.16 38.00
N LYS A 216 -54.27 30.82 38.97
CA LYS A 216 -55.25 30.24 39.92
C LYS A 216 -55.70 31.31 40.92
#